data_AF-A0ABD5S6J9-F1
#
_entry.id   AF-A0ABD5S6J9-F1
#
_cell.length_a   1.000
_cell.length_b   1.000
_cell.length_c   1.000
_cell.angle_alpha   90.00
_cell.angle_beta   90.00
_cell.angle_gamma   90.00
#
_symmetry.space_group_name_H-M   'P 1'
#
loop_
_entity.id
_entity.type
_entity.pdbx_description
1 polymer ?
#
loop_
_entity_poly.entity_id
_entity_poly.type
_entity_poly.pdbx_seq_one_letter_code
_entity_poly.pdbx_strand_id
1 'polypeptide(L)'
;MSFLGLSTIGWTTAQEGPTTITECREIDEPGEYVLGDDLSAEGDCLEITTSDVTLDGNGHTIEGDGTGTGLDIEWSGSTVRNLTVRNFGLGIRVNLTSNVTLASTTVRQNGSGVVVISASSDVLMRDCDIRQNDGRGVSISDYSRDVLMRDCDIRQNGSRPVRAGSSAIFGLEDCRVIDNGGPVTFVPRPESTIEGTLVSGSEGAGLETNYGDRGIYDEPMPIRDCVIEDCDGAGIEQPNGSLDVRECTLSGNRIGYWVPGGLDPYETILRYSNIEDNEEYGVLHTRADEVTTTVEATCNWWGHESGPVHENELTASQQGQRVSDDVAFLPWSVERIEDGEGRCEGGLGEEPDAPPKAGTGYIAKKSYRRIMGLGPYDDVDCWDEALYATAPSEVENAGFAGPGEITLPSEDEDDEVAGGRSLPGHVIRAEPDAVPVTLPTWGGDRGRCESLLFVDPEQELRADVEYRIVTEDPGSGYEEVDTGGFAGTIDEIVRVDFEPTDPNEGDET
;
A
#
# COMPACT_ATOMS: atom_id res chain seq x y z
N MET A 1 5.61 -79.71 2.95
CA MET A 1 4.88 -78.50 2.50
C MET A 1 3.41 -78.72 2.76
N SER A 2 2.83 -77.97 3.70
CA SER A 2 1.39 -77.73 3.75
C SER A 2 1.22 -76.42 4.51
N PHE A 3 1.01 -75.33 3.79
CA PHE A 3 0.71 -74.02 4.35
C PHE A 3 -0.80 -73.97 4.57
N LEU A 4 -1.23 -73.85 5.82
CA LEU A 4 -2.60 -73.50 6.18
C LEU A 4 -2.74 -71.98 6.01
N GLY A 5 -3.69 -71.58 5.17
CA GLY A 5 -4.01 -70.18 4.89
C GLY A 5 -4.66 -69.49 6.09
N LEU A 6 -4.10 -68.35 6.47
CA LEU A 6 -4.77 -67.37 7.32
C LEU A 6 -5.63 -66.49 6.41
N SER A 7 -6.95 -66.62 6.55
CA SER A 7 -7.93 -65.72 5.94
C SER A 7 -7.90 -64.40 6.69
N THR A 8 -7.35 -63.35 6.11
CA THR A 8 -7.51 -61.98 6.60
C THR A 8 -8.93 -61.53 6.31
N ILE A 9 -9.73 -61.36 7.36
CA ILE A 9 -11.01 -60.67 7.30
C ILE A 9 -10.68 -59.19 7.07
N GLY A 10 -10.87 -58.72 5.84
CA GLY A 10 -10.86 -57.29 5.55
C GLY A 10 -12.11 -56.68 6.18
N TRP A 11 -11.92 -55.86 7.20
CA TRP A 11 -12.97 -54.97 7.68
C TRP A 11 -13.11 -53.87 6.62
N THR A 12 -14.13 -54.01 5.78
CA THR A 12 -14.63 -52.86 5.02
C THR A 12 -15.43 -52.04 6.02
N THR A 13 -14.83 -50.99 6.57
CA THR A 13 -15.61 -49.96 7.26
C THR A 13 -16.59 -49.40 6.24
N ALA A 14 -17.87 -49.65 6.45
CA ALA A 14 -18.90 -48.90 5.74
C ALA A 14 -18.70 -47.44 6.12
N GLN A 15 -18.54 -46.57 5.13
CA GLN A 15 -18.61 -45.13 5.35
C GLN A 15 -20.04 -44.84 5.79
N GLU A 16 -20.24 -44.64 7.09
CA GLU A 16 -21.51 -44.20 7.64
C GLU A 16 -21.83 -42.84 6.99
N GLY A 17 -23.08 -42.65 6.57
CA GLY A 17 -23.52 -41.38 5.99
C GLY A 17 -23.39 -40.24 7.02
N PRO A 18 -23.54 -38.98 6.59
CA PRO A 18 -23.45 -37.85 7.52
C PRO A 18 -24.50 -37.98 8.64
N THR A 19 -24.09 -37.66 9.87
CA THR A 19 -24.96 -37.67 11.04
C THR A 19 -25.97 -36.53 10.93
N THR A 20 -27.26 -36.85 10.92
CA THR A 20 -28.31 -35.84 10.84
C THR A 20 -28.54 -35.14 12.19
N ILE A 21 -28.61 -33.82 12.16
CA ILE A 21 -28.93 -32.96 13.31
C ILE A 21 -30.30 -32.30 13.07
N THR A 22 -31.22 -32.44 14.02
CA THR A 22 -32.58 -31.86 13.97
C THR A 22 -32.91 -30.99 15.19
N GLU A 23 -31.97 -30.83 16.12
CA GLU A 23 -32.08 -29.98 17.29
C GLU A 23 -30.71 -29.43 17.67
N CYS A 24 -30.69 -28.30 18.37
CA CYS A 24 -29.46 -27.69 18.91
C CYS A 24 -28.75 -28.65 19.87
N ARG A 25 -27.42 -28.78 19.72
CA ARG A 25 -26.59 -29.74 20.48
C ARG A 25 -25.11 -29.41 20.38
N GLU A 26 -24.35 -30.04 21.25
CA GLU A 26 -22.91 -30.19 21.13
C GLU A 26 -22.55 -31.24 20.04
N ILE A 27 -21.48 -30.96 19.31
CA ILE A 27 -20.82 -31.86 18.36
C ILE A 27 -19.42 -32.16 18.93
N ASP A 28 -19.34 -33.31 19.62
CA ASP A 28 -18.20 -33.76 20.42
C ASP A 28 -17.40 -34.91 19.78
N GLU A 29 -17.91 -35.48 18.67
CA GLU A 29 -17.21 -36.51 17.88
C GLU A 29 -16.85 -36.01 16.46
N PRO A 30 -15.62 -36.25 15.96
CA PRO A 30 -15.24 -35.90 14.59
C PRO A 30 -16.14 -36.56 13.54
N GLY A 31 -16.34 -35.90 12.40
CA GLY A 31 -17.08 -36.50 11.29
C GLY A 31 -17.94 -35.53 10.49
N GLU A 32 -18.77 -36.11 9.62
CA GLU A 32 -19.67 -35.39 8.73
C GLU A 32 -21.06 -35.27 9.37
N TYR A 33 -21.59 -34.06 9.41
CA TYR A 33 -22.88 -33.72 9.97
C TYR A 33 -23.72 -32.94 8.96
N VAL A 34 -25.02 -33.16 8.97
CA VAL A 34 -25.97 -32.47 8.09
C VAL A 34 -27.19 -32.02 8.87
N LEU A 35 -27.64 -30.78 8.68
CA LEU A 35 -28.93 -30.36 9.23
C LEU A 35 -30.08 -31.03 8.47
N GLY A 36 -31.00 -31.63 9.21
CA GLY A 36 -32.21 -32.25 8.67
C GLY A 36 -33.42 -31.32 8.62
N ASP A 37 -33.42 -30.28 9.44
CA ASP A 37 -34.50 -29.30 9.61
C ASP A 37 -33.90 -27.94 10.03
N ASP A 38 -34.71 -26.88 9.97
CA ASP A 38 -34.37 -25.61 10.60
C ASP A 38 -34.35 -25.77 12.13
N LEU A 39 -33.37 -25.15 12.80
CA LEU A 39 -33.19 -25.20 14.25
C LEU A 39 -33.66 -23.89 14.89
N SER A 40 -34.23 -23.98 16.09
CA SER A 40 -34.60 -22.81 16.90
C SER A 40 -34.00 -22.92 18.31
N ALA A 41 -33.46 -21.82 18.83
CA ALA A 41 -32.78 -21.76 20.12
C ALA A 41 -33.31 -20.62 21.03
N GLU A 42 -33.36 -20.91 22.33
CA GLU A 42 -33.43 -19.90 23.40
C GLU A 42 -32.01 -19.84 24.03
N GLY A 43 -31.19 -18.87 23.62
CA GLY A 43 -29.76 -18.84 23.95
C GLY A 43 -28.87 -19.46 22.87
N ASP A 44 -27.91 -20.30 23.27
CA ASP A 44 -26.93 -20.92 22.35
C ASP A 44 -27.54 -22.10 21.57
N CYS A 45 -27.00 -22.43 20.37
CA CYS A 45 -27.49 -23.57 19.57
C CYS A 45 -26.47 -24.69 19.30
N LEU A 46 -25.52 -24.49 18.38
CA LEU A 46 -24.54 -25.52 18.01
C LEU A 46 -23.15 -25.18 18.54
N GLU A 47 -22.49 -26.17 19.12
CA GLU A 47 -21.13 -26.05 19.65
C GLU A 47 -20.27 -27.18 19.10
N ILE A 48 -19.21 -26.85 18.38
CA ILE A 48 -18.23 -27.81 17.85
C ILE A 48 -17.06 -27.87 18.83
N THR A 49 -17.05 -28.93 19.66
CA THR A 49 -16.07 -29.16 20.75
C THR A 49 -15.04 -30.24 20.40
N THR A 50 -14.89 -30.54 19.10
CA THR A 50 -14.00 -31.58 18.59
C THR A 50 -13.42 -31.20 17.23
N SER A 51 -12.28 -31.76 16.88
CA SER A 51 -11.62 -31.49 15.61
C SER A 51 -12.24 -32.25 14.43
N ASP A 52 -11.91 -31.81 13.21
CA ASP A 52 -12.23 -32.51 11.96
C ASP A 52 -13.75 -32.73 11.76
N VAL A 53 -14.53 -31.67 11.96
CA VAL A 53 -15.99 -31.65 11.75
C VAL A 53 -16.34 -30.98 10.44
N THR A 54 -17.12 -31.64 9.59
CA THR A 54 -17.82 -30.99 8.49
C THR A 54 -19.29 -30.83 8.86
N LEU A 55 -19.77 -29.59 8.98
CA LEU A 55 -21.19 -29.28 9.16
C LEU A 55 -21.77 -28.73 7.86
N ASP A 56 -22.62 -29.53 7.21
CA ASP A 56 -23.44 -29.09 6.08
C ASP A 56 -24.80 -28.60 6.58
N GLY A 57 -25.03 -27.30 6.51
CA GLY A 57 -26.34 -26.72 6.79
C GLY A 57 -27.42 -27.20 5.82
N ASN A 58 -27.07 -27.73 4.65
CA ASN A 58 -28.02 -28.21 3.63
C ASN A 58 -29.11 -27.17 3.27
N GLY A 59 -28.77 -25.89 3.38
CA GLY A 59 -29.68 -24.76 3.14
C GLY A 59 -30.59 -24.41 4.31
N HIS A 60 -30.49 -25.11 5.44
CA HIS A 60 -31.29 -24.86 6.65
C HIS A 60 -30.80 -23.65 7.43
N THR A 61 -31.70 -23.16 8.29
CA THR A 61 -31.48 -22.02 9.17
C THR A 61 -31.33 -22.46 10.62
N ILE A 62 -30.39 -21.85 11.34
CA ILE A 62 -30.35 -21.79 12.80
C ILE A 62 -30.88 -20.41 13.22
N GLU A 63 -31.95 -20.38 13.98
CA GLU A 63 -32.62 -19.16 14.45
C GLU A 63 -32.60 -19.05 15.98
N GLY A 64 -32.12 -17.92 16.50
CA GLY A 64 -32.13 -17.62 17.93
C GLY A 64 -33.29 -16.71 18.34
N ASP A 65 -33.24 -16.21 19.58
CA ASP A 65 -34.21 -15.29 20.19
C ASP A 65 -33.65 -13.86 20.41
N GLY A 66 -32.48 -13.57 19.84
CA GLY A 66 -31.70 -12.34 20.02
C GLY A 66 -30.63 -12.47 21.11
N THR A 67 -30.49 -13.62 21.76
CA THR A 67 -29.46 -13.90 22.77
C THR A 67 -28.54 -15.05 22.31
N GLY A 68 -27.51 -15.36 23.10
CA GLY A 68 -26.60 -16.49 22.86
C GLY A 68 -25.79 -16.43 21.55
N THR A 69 -25.22 -17.57 21.22
CA THR A 69 -24.37 -17.85 20.05
C THR A 69 -25.01 -18.89 19.15
N GLY A 70 -25.16 -18.59 17.86
CA GLY A 70 -25.78 -19.51 16.91
C GLY A 70 -24.91 -20.72 16.59
N LEU A 71 -23.64 -20.48 16.31
CA LEU A 71 -22.64 -21.52 16.09
C LEU A 71 -21.31 -21.13 16.74
N ASP A 72 -20.79 -22.00 17.60
CA ASP A 72 -19.48 -21.85 18.23
C ASP A 72 -18.52 -22.96 17.78
N ILE A 73 -17.30 -22.57 17.39
CA ILE A 73 -16.28 -23.47 16.85
C ILE A 73 -15.03 -23.34 17.70
N GLU A 74 -14.76 -24.35 18.53
CA GLU A 74 -13.65 -24.32 19.49
C GLU A 74 -12.44 -25.17 19.09
N TRP A 75 -12.56 -25.99 18.03
CA TRP A 75 -11.53 -26.95 17.65
C TRP A 75 -11.21 -26.98 16.15
N SER A 76 -9.95 -27.32 15.86
CA SER A 76 -9.34 -27.14 14.55
C SER A 76 -9.88 -28.10 13.48
N GLY A 77 -9.72 -27.71 12.21
CA GLY A 77 -10.06 -28.56 11.07
C GLY A 77 -11.56 -28.61 10.74
N SER A 78 -12.33 -27.63 11.22
CA SER A 78 -13.78 -27.60 11.04
C SER A 78 -14.18 -26.86 9.76
N THR A 79 -15.09 -27.45 8.98
CA THR A 79 -15.70 -26.82 7.80
C THR A 79 -17.20 -26.68 8.00
N VAL A 80 -17.74 -25.47 7.85
CA VAL A 80 -19.17 -25.19 7.91
C VAL A 80 -19.61 -24.64 6.57
N ARG A 81 -20.67 -25.20 5.99
CA ARG A 81 -21.15 -24.77 4.68
C ARG A 81 -22.66 -24.78 4.52
N ASN A 82 -23.17 -23.99 3.57
CA ASN A 82 -24.59 -23.95 3.19
C ASN A 82 -25.55 -23.73 4.36
N LEU A 83 -25.19 -22.83 5.28
CA LEU A 83 -25.90 -22.60 6.52
C LEU A 83 -26.38 -21.15 6.61
N THR A 84 -27.59 -20.93 7.14
CA THR A 84 -28.02 -19.59 7.58
C THR A 84 -28.02 -19.51 9.10
N VAL A 85 -27.37 -18.49 9.68
CA VAL A 85 -27.40 -18.22 11.12
C VAL A 85 -27.99 -16.83 11.37
N ARG A 86 -29.08 -16.74 12.16
CA ARG A 86 -29.78 -15.47 12.40
C ARG A 86 -30.42 -15.31 13.77
N ASN A 87 -30.65 -14.06 14.15
CA ASN A 87 -31.34 -13.67 15.37
C ASN A 87 -30.65 -14.16 16.66
N PHE A 88 -29.32 -14.11 16.70
CA PHE A 88 -28.52 -14.36 17.91
C PHE A 88 -27.87 -13.08 18.41
N GLY A 89 -27.42 -13.07 19.66
CA GLY A 89 -26.49 -12.04 20.13
C GLY A 89 -25.19 -12.07 19.35
N LEU A 90 -24.69 -13.27 19.04
CA LEU A 90 -23.53 -13.54 18.21
C LEU A 90 -23.87 -14.63 17.19
N GLY A 91 -23.67 -14.36 15.90
CA GLY A 91 -23.96 -15.33 14.84
C GLY A 91 -23.02 -16.54 14.91
N ILE A 92 -21.76 -16.35 14.51
CA ILE A 92 -20.74 -17.40 14.50
C ILE A 92 -19.51 -16.97 15.31
N ARG A 93 -19.06 -17.81 16.23
CA ARG A 93 -17.81 -17.63 16.99
C ARG A 93 -16.78 -18.67 16.57
N VAL A 94 -15.56 -18.20 16.31
CA VAL A 94 -14.36 -19.03 16.07
C VAL A 94 -13.38 -18.73 17.19
N ASN A 95 -13.11 -19.70 18.05
CA ASN A 95 -12.41 -19.49 19.31
C ASN A 95 -11.27 -20.48 19.53
N LEU A 96 -10.05 -19.95 19.77
CA LEU A 96 -8.86 -20.72 20.16
C LEU A 96 -8.56 -21.90 19.22
N THR A 97 -8.77 -21.69 17.92
CA THR A 97 -8.76 -22.77 16.93
C THR A 97 -8.00 -22.38 15.67
N SER A 98 -7.75 -23.37 14.81
CA SER A 98 -7.10 -23.14 13.51
C SER A 98 -7.68 -23.99 12.39
N ASN A 99 -7.44 -23.59 11.14
CA ASN A 99 -7.90 -24.32 9.95
C ASN A 99 -9.43 -24.47 9.95
N VAL A 100 -10.12 -23.32 10.01
CA VAL A 100 -11.59 -23.25 9.98
C VAL A 100 -12.04 -22.68 8.64
N THR A 101 -12.99 -23.35 7.99
CA THR A 101 -13.60 -22.85 6.74
C THR A 101 -15.09 -22.58 6.94
N LEU A 102 -15.52 -21.36 6.64
CA LEU A 102 -16.92 -21.01 6.45
C LEU A 102 -17.16 -20.82 4.95
N ALA A 103 -18.02 -21.62 4.33
CA ALA A 103 -18.23 -21.63 2.88
C ALA A 103 -19.72 -21.52 2.50
N SER A 104 -20.09 -20.53 1.71
CA SER A 104 -21.49 -20.35 1.30
C SER A 104 -22.45 -20.25 2.50
N THR A 105 -22.03 -19.49 3.51
CA THR A 105 -22.76 -19.30 4.77
C THR A 105 -23.36 -17.90 4.82
N THR A 106 -24.62 -17.79 5.24
CA THR A 106 -25.31 -16.52 5.45
C THR A 106 -25.39 -16.21 6.95
N VAL A 107 -24.82 -15.09 7.38
CA VAL A 107 -24.83 -14.64 8.77
C VAL A 107 -25.53 -13.28 8.86
N ARG A 108 -26.76 -13.27 9.37
CA ARG A 108 -27.61 -12.07 9.30
C ARG A 108 -28.48 -11.82 10.51
N GLN A 109 -28.83 -10.55 10.76
CA GLN A 109 -29.75 -10.17 11.84
C GLN A 109 -29.29 -10.66 13.20
N ASN A 110 -27.98 -10.64 13.45
CA ASN A 110 -27.40 -10.92 14.75
C ASN A 110 -26.87 -9.63 15.39
N GLY A 111 -26.64 -9.63 16.70
CA GLY A 111 -25.96 -8.52 17.36
C GLY A 111 -24.53 -8.31 16.83
N SER A 112 -23.83 -9.40 16.51
CA SER A 112 -22.58 -9.39 15.73
C SER A 112 -22.57 -10.60 14.80
N GLY A 113 -22.03 -10.45 13.60
CA GLY A 113 -22.03 -11.51 12.58
C GLY A 113 -21.06 -12.65 12.91
N VAL A 114 -19.81 -12.50 12.49
CA VAL A 114 -18.73 -13.49 12.73
C VAL A 114 -17.67 -12.89 13.66
N VAL A 115 -17.26 -13.65 14.67
CA VAL A 115 -16.30 -13.22 15.68
C VAL A 115 -15.17 -14.24 15.76
N VAL A 116 -13.96 -13.83 15.36
CA VAL A 116 -12.73 -14.64 15.44
C VAL A 116 -11.90 -14.15 16.63
N ILE A 117 -11.68 -15.01 17.62
CA ILE A 117 -11.08 -14.64 18.91
C ILE A 117 -9.96 -15.57 19.37
N SER A 118 -9.29 -15.17 20.45
CA SER A 118 -8.33 -15.99 21.20
C SER A 118 -7.14 -16.45 20.35
N ALA A 119 -6.61 -15.55 19.51
CA ALA A 119 -5.47 -15.82 18.62
C ALA A 119 -5.69 -17.01 17.67
N SER A 120 -6.92 -17.16 17.16
CA SER A 120 -7.25 -18.17 16.15
C SER A 120 -6.48 -17.90 14.85
N SER A 121 -6.16 -18.96 14.09
CA SER A 121 -5.40 -18.84 12.85
C SER A 121 -6.00 -19.59 11.67
N ASP A 122 -5.61 -19.24 10.45
CA ASP A 122 -5.97 -20.00 9.24
C ASP A 122 -7.49 -20.16 9.10
N VAL A 123 -8.21 -19.04 9.14
CA VAL A 123 -9.67 -18.98 9.03
C VAL A 123 -10.03 -18.48 7.64
N LEU A 124 -10.72 -19.31 6.85
CA LEU A 124 -11.21 -18.94 5.52
C LEU A 124 -12.71 -18.71 5.56
N MET A 125 -13.15 -17.52 5.19
CA MET A 125 -14.54 -17.21 4.84
C MET A 125 -14.60 -17.09 3.33
N ARG A 126 -15.35 -17.98 2.68
CA ARG A 126 -15.48 -18.03 1.22
C ARG A 126 -16.94 -17.99 0.80
N ASP A 127 -17.28 -17.17 -0.18
CA ASP A 127 -18.65 -17.05 -0.71
C ASP A 127 -19.69 -16.76 0.39
N CYS A 128 -19.33 -16.00 1.43
CA CYS A 128 -20.23 -15.75 2.57
C CYS A 128 -21.04 -14.45 2.41
N ASP A 129 -22.29 -14.47 2.88
CA ASP A 129 -23.20 -13.30 2.92
C ASP A 129 -23.37 -12.85 4.38
N ILE A 130 -22.65 -11.79 4.78
CA ILE A 130 -22.59 -11.28 6.15
C ILE A 130 -23.28 -9.91 6.21
N ARG A 131 -24.54 -9.90 6.60
CA ARG A 131 -25.38 -8.71 6.41
C ARG A 131 -26.40 -8.43 7.48
N GLN A 132 -26.82 -7.18 7.58
CA GLN A 132 -27.93 -6.78 8.46
C GLN A 132 -27.71 -7.22 9.91
N ASN A 133 -26.45 -7.29 10.35
CA ASN A 133 -26.13 -7.49 11.76
C ASN A 133 -26.16 -6.12 12.45
N ASP A 134 -26.75 -6.04 13.65
CA ASP A 134 -26.96 -4.77 14.35
C ASP A 134 -25.64 -4.06 14.67
N GLY A 135 -24.58 -4.84 14.88
CA GLY A 135 -23.23 -4.36 15.15
C GLY A 135 -22.25 -4.64 14.00
N ARG A 136 -21.16 -5.33 14.32
CA ARG A 136 -20.09 -5.62 13.36
C ARG A 136 -20.46 -6.80 12.45
N GLY A 137 -20.04 -6.74 11.19
CA GLY A 137 -20.12 -7.88 10.27
C GLY A 137 -19.13 -8.97 10.69
N VAL A 138 -17.83 -8.67 10.62
CA VAL A 138 -16.72 -9.53 11.03
C VAL A 138 -15.87 -8.80 12.07
N SER A 139 -15.58 -9.46 13.19
CA SER A 139 -14.68 -8.95 14.23
C SER A 139 -13.55 -9.93 14.47
N ILE A 140 -12.32 -9.50 14.21
CA ILE A 140 -11.10 -10.29 14.39
C ILE A 140 -10.35 -9.73 15.59
N SER A 141 -10.11 -10.55 16.61
CA SER A 141 -9.39 -10.13 17.81
C SER A 141 -7.91 -9.93 17.55
N ASP A 142 -7.25 -9.24 18.49
CA ASP A 142 -5.80 -9.14 18.54
C ASP A 142 -5.15 -10.53 18.47
N TYR A 143 -4.00 -10.60 17.80
CA TYR A 143 -3.16 -11.79 17.60
C TYR A 143 -3.77 -12.93 16.77
N SER A 144 -5.02 -12.80 16.29
CA SER A 144 -5.55 -13.75 15.30
C SER A 144 -4.86 -13.52 13.96
N ARG A 145 -4.51 -14.58 13.23
CA ARG A 145 -3.70 -14.46 12.02
C ARG A 145 -4.29 -15.23 10.86
N ASP A 146 -3.96 -14.83 9.64
CA ASP A 146 -4.35 -15.57 8.42
C ASP A 146 -5.89 -15.74 8.34
N VAL A 147 -6.63 -14.68 8.68
CA VAL A 147 -8.10 -14.63 8.54
C VAL A 147 -8.44 -14.04 7.18
N LEU A 148 -8.80 -14.91 6.24
CA LEU A 148 -9.05 -14.54 4.85
C LEU A 148 -10.55 -14.53 4.55
N MET A 149 -11.04 -13.40 4.03
CA MET A 149 -12.36 -13.26 3.43
C MET A 149 -12.18 -13.21 1.91
N ARG A 150 -12.77 -14.16 1.20
CA ARG A 150 -12.72 -14.24 -0.26
C ARG A 150 -14.12 -14.36 -0.85
N ASP A 151 -14.42 -13.62 -1.92
CA ASP A 151 -15.72 -13.66 -2.60
C ASP A 151 -16.91 -13.39 -1.65
N CYS A 152 -16.72 -12.56 -0.62
CA CYS A 152 -17.73 -12.32 0.41
C CYS A 152 -18.54 -11.04 0.14
N ASP A 153 -19.83 -11.07 0.47
CA ASP A 153 -20.73 -9.91 0.47
C ASP A 153 -20.99 -9.47 1.92
N ILE A 154 -20.38 -8.36 2.35
CA ILE A 154 -20.42 -7.82 3.71
C ILE A 154 -21.17 -6.49 3.69
N ARG A 155 -22.47 -6.50 4.00
CA ARG A 155 -23.32 -5.33 3.74
C ARG A 155 -24.37 -5.00 4.78
N GLN A 156 -24.75 -3.73 4.88
CA GLN A 156 -25.85 -3.29 5.74
C GLN A 156 -25.67 -3.68 7.21
N ASN A 157 -24.44 -3.77 7.70
CA ASN A 157 -24.16 -3.99 9.11
C ASN A 157 -24.18 -2.64 9.84
N GLY A 158 -24.74 -2.58 11.05
CA GLY A 158 -25.00 -1.32 11.77
C GLY A 158 -23.77 -0.62 12.35
N SER A 159 -22.57 -1.18 12.16
CA SER A 159 -21.30 -0.58 12.51
C SER A 159 -20.22 -1.03 11.51
N ARG A 160 -18.98 -1.22 11.97
CA ARG A 160 -17.83 -1.65 11.15
C ARG A 160 -18.11 -2.99 10.44
N PRO A 161 -18.05 -3.07 9.10
CA PRO A 161 -18.22 -4.33 8.36
C PRO A 161 -17.14 -5.33 8.70
N VAL A 162 -15.88 -4.87 8.81
CA VAL A 162 -14.74 -5.66 9.26
C VAL A 162 -13.96 -4.84 10.27
N ARG A 163 -13.69 -5.42 11.44
CA ARG A 163 -12.77 -4.86 12.43
C ARG A 163 -11.65 -5.86 12.70
N ALA A 164 -10.43 -5.50 12.31
CA ALA A 164 -9.22 -6.22 12.66
C ALA A 164 -8.52 -5.58 13.88
N GLY A 165 -8.18 -6.41 14.86
CA GLY A 165 -7.47 -5.99 16.07
C GLY A 165 -6.00 -5.58 15.83
N SER A 166 -5.33 -5.08 16.86
CA SER A 166 -4.02 -4.41 16.81
C SER A 166 -2.88 -5.26 16.23
N SER A 167 -3.00 -6.57 16.29
CA SER A 167 -2.00 -7.53 15.77
C SER A 167 -2.64 -8.59 14.89
N ALA A 168 -3.85 -8.31 14.38
CA ALA A 168 -4.54 -9.23 13.51
C ALA A 168 -3.89 -9.23 12.12
N ILE A 169 -3.78 -10.41 11.50
CA ILE A 169 -3.42 -10.54 10.07
C ILE A 169 -4.67 -11.02 9.33
N PHE A 170 -5.07 -10.27 8.30
CA PHE A 170 -6.30 -10.52 7.56
C PHE A 170 -6.14 -10.25 6.06
N GLY A 171 -7.01 -10.85 5.27
CA GLY A 171 -7.15 -10.57 3.83
C GLY A 171 -8.60 -10.28 3.48
N LEU A 172 -8.85 -9.27 2.65
CA LEU A 172 -10.09 -9.10 1.89
C LEU A 172 -9.74 -9.24 0.41
N GLU A 173 -10.20 -10.31 -0.22
CA GLU A 173 -9.96 -10.62 -1.63
C GLU A 173 -11.29 -10.72 -2.36
N ASP A 174 -11.46 -9.99 -3.46
CA ASP A 174 -12.64 -10.07 -4.35
C ASP A 174 -13.98 -9.89 -3.60
N CYS A 175 -13.98 -9.04 -2.57
CA CYS A 175 -15.12 -8.84 -1.69
C CYS A 175 -15.98 -7.63 -2.10
N ARG A 176 -17.23 -7.63 -1.63
CA ARG A 176 -18.15 -6.49 -1.70
C ARG A 176 -18.47 -6.04 -0.28
N VAL A 177 -18.09 -4.82 0.08
CA VAL A 177 -18.33 -4.21 1.39
C VAL A 177 -19.22 -2.99 1.21
N ILE A 178 -20.54 -3.13 1.43
CA ILE A 178 -21.52 -2.15 0.93
C ILE A 178 -22.50 -1.66 2.02
N ASP A 179 -22.79 -0.36 2.06
CA ASP A 179 -23.84 0.25 2.89
C ASP A 179 -23.69 -0.07 4.39
N ASN A 180 -22.49 -0.01 4.95
CA ASN A 180 -22.27 -0.33 6.36
C ASN A 180 -22.16 0.93 7.24
N GLY A 181 -22.53 0.82 8.51
CA GLY A 181 -22.54 1.93 9.47
C GLY A 181 -21.15 2.38 9.95
N GLY A 182 -20.09 2.11 9.19
CA GLY A 182 -18.71 2.46 9.54
C GLY A 182 -17.67 1.88 8.59
N PRO A 183 -16.39 2.27 8.75
CA PRO A 183 -15.29 1.79 7.91
C PRO A 183 -14.88 0.35 8.20
N VAL A 184 -14.22 -0.26 7.21
CA VAL A 184 -13.30 -1.38 7.47
C VAL A 184 -12.15 -0.82 8.30
N THR A 185 -12.00 -1.28 9.54
CA THR A 185 -10.97 -0.77 10.45
C THR A 185 -9.89 -1.79 10.74
N PHE A 186 -8.63 -1.40 10.61
CA PHE A 186 -7.50 -2.29 10.81
C PHE A 186 -6.25 -1.53 11.25
N VAL A 187 -5.27 -2.27 11.78
CA VAL A 187 -3.91 -1.77 11.92
C VAL A 187 -3.12 -2.27 10.71
N PRO A 188 -2.40 -1.41 9.97
CA PRO A 188 -1.60 -1.83 8.83
C PRO A 188 -0.56 -2.87 9.23
N ARG A 189 -0.56 -4.01 8.52
CA ARG A 189 0.40 -5.10 8.70
C ARG A 189 0.90 -5.51 7.32
N PRO A 190 2.21 -5.64 7.09
CA PRO A 190 2.76 -6.02 5.78
C PRO A 190 2.20 -7.35 5.27
N GLU A 191 1.82 -8.24 6.19
CA GLU A 191 1.26 -9.56 5.85
C GLU A 191 -0.27 -9.55 5.60
N SER A 192 -0.95 -8.42 5.82
CA SER A 192 -2.38 -8.28 5.51
C SER A 192 -2.59 -7.72 4.12
N THR A 193 -3.73 -8.02 3.50
CA THR A 193 -4.04 -7.61 2.12
C THR A 193 -5.47 -7.11 1.99
N ILE A 194 -5.67 -6.14 1.09
CA ILE A 194 -6.98 -5.80 0.54
C ILE A 194 -6.81 -5.72 -0.97
N GLU A 195 -7.48 -6.61 -1.70
CA GLU A 195 -7.28 -6.81 -3.14
C GLU A 195 -8.62 -7.07 -3.84
N GLY A 196 -8.81 -6.53 -5.05
CA GLY A 196 -9.99 -6.80 -5.88
C GLY A 196 -11.32 -6.39 -5.24
N THR A 197 -11.30 -5.55 -4.21
CA THR A 197 -12.44 -5.36 -3.30
C THR A 197 -13.18 -4.06 -3.61
N LEU A 198 -14.51 -4.15 -3.68
CA LEU A 198 -15.41 -3.01 -3.74
C LEU A 198 -15.81 -2.60 -2.32
N VAL A 199 -15.53 -1.36 -1.93
CA VAL A 199 -16.01 -0.72 -0.70
C VAL A 199 -16.89 0.46 -1.08
N SER A 200 -18.16 0.46 -0.67
CA SER A 200 -19.10 1.51 -1.08
C SER A 200 -20.15 1.85 -0.04
N GLY A 201 -20.54 3.12 0.05
CA GLY A 201 -21.70 3.55 0.86
C GLY A 201 -21.49 3.44 2.37
N SER A 202 -20.25 3.47 2.85
CA SER A 202 -19.98 3.44 4.30
C SER A 202 -20.38 4.76 4.99
N GLU A 203 -21.04 4.67 6.14
CA GLU A 203 -21.21 5.83 7.05
C GLU A 203 -19.83 6.20 7.62
N GLY A 204 -19.19 7.22 7.06
CA GLY A 204 -17.82 7.63 7.37
C GLY A 204 -16.83 7.16 6.31
N ALA A 205 -15.61 6.80 6.71
CA ALA A 205 -14.61 6.36 5.75
C ALA A 205 -14.96 4.99 5.13
N GLY A 206 -14.42 4.69 3.94
CA GLY A 206 -14.44 3.34 3.39
C GLY A 206 -13.51 2.41 4.15
N LEU A 207 -12.23 2.80 4.22
CA LEU A 207 -11.15 2.16 4.96
C LEU A 207 -10.59 3.11 6.02
N GLU A 208 -10.29 2.62 7.22
CA GLU A 208 -9.69 3.43 8.31
C GLU A 208 -8.58 2.65 9.00
N THR A 209 -7.37 3.22 9.04
CA THR A 209 -6.25 2.63 9.79
C THR A 209 -6.29 3.02 11.27
N ASN A 210 -5.63 2.24 12.12
CA ASN A 210 -5.55 2.47 13.57
C ASN A 210 -4.12 2.29 14.09
N TYR A 211 -3.84 2.83 15.28
CA TYR A 211 -2.57 2.62 15.98
C TYR A 211 -2.52 1.21 16.59
N GLY A 212 -1.45 0.47 16.33
CA GLY A 212 -1.21 -0.86 16.90
C GLY A 212 -0.35 -0.85 18.16
N ASP A 213 -0.54 -1.83 19.05
CA ASP A 213 0.25 -1.98 20.29
C ASP A 213 1.74 -2.28 20.06
N ARG A 214 2.11 -2.71 18.85
CA ARG A 214 3.48 -3.16 18.49
C ARG A 214 4.32 -2.09 17.79
N GLY A 215 3.81 -0.86 17.69
CA GLY A 215 4.47 0.21 16.93
C GLY A 215 4.20 0.07 15.43
N ILE A 216 4.88 0.90 14.65
CA ILE A 216 4.71 0.99 13.20
C ILE A 216 5.73 0.07 12.53
N TYR A 217 5.29 -0.59 11.46
CA TYR A 217 6.09 -1.53 10.69
C TYR A 217 6.78 -0.78 9.55
N ASP A 218 8.05 -1.13 9.30
CA ASP A 218 8.85 -0.50 8.24
C ASP A 218 8.26 -0.78 6.86
N GLU A 219 7.74 -2.00 6.63
CA GLU A 219 7.12 -2.38 5.36
C GLU A 219 5.65 -1.92 5.29
N PRO A 220 5.20 -1.32 4.19
CA PRO A 220 3.82 -0.87 4.02
C PRO A 220 2.86 -2.04 3.76
N MET A 221 1.62 -1.93 4.24
CA MET A 221 0.55 -2.88 3.93
C MET A 221 0.00 -2.62 2.52
N PRO A 222 -0.09 -3.64 1.65
CA PRO A 222 -0.61 -3.48 0.30
C PRO A 222 -2.14 -3.37 0.24
N ILE A 223 -2.63 -2.38 -0.51
CA ILE A 223 -4.00 -2.28 -1.03
C ILE A 223 -3.91 -2.21 -2.56
N ARG A 224 -4.61 -3.10 -3.27
CA ARG A 224 -4.46 -3.30 -4.72
C ARG A 224 -5.82 -3.44 -5.40
N ASP A 225 -5.97 -2.93 -6.62
CA ASP A 225 -7.14 -3.20 -7.48
C ASP A 225 -8.50 -3.05 -6.75
N CYS A 226 -8.62 -2.02 -5.90
CA CYS A 226 -9.82 -1.78 -5.11
C CYS A 226 -10.62 -0.62 -5.68
N VAL A 227 -11.94 -0.71 -5.60
CA VAL A 227 -12.84 0.41 -5.86
C VAL A 227 -13.42 0.86 -4.52
N ILE A 228 -13.15 2.09 -4.13
CA ILE A 228 -13.59 2.66 -2.86
C ILE A 228 -14.39 3.91 -3.18
N GLU A 229 -15.71 3.79 -3.13
CA GLU A 229 -16.61 4.78 -3.70
C GLU A 229 -17.78 5.19 -2.81
N ASP A 230 -18.31 6.38 -3.05
CA ASP A 230 -19.58 6.85 -2.46
C ASP A 230 -19.65 6.71 -0.93
N CYS A 231 -18.53 6.83 -0.21
CA CYS A 231 -18.50 6.84 1.25
C CYS A 231 -18.73 8.26 1.78
N ASP A 232 -19.49 8.39 2.88
CA ASP A 232 -19.85 9.70 3.46
C ASP A 232 -18.62 10.50 3.97
N GLY A 233 -17.49 9.80 4.18
CA GLY A 233 -16.21 10.34 4.64
C GLY A 233 -15.10 10.19 3.60
N ALA A 234 -13.90 9.83 4.04
CA ALA A 234 -12.79 9.57 3.12
C ALA A 234 -12.95 8.19 2.46
N GLY A 235 -12.48 8.00 1.23
CA GLY A 235 -12.32 6.64 0.70
C GLY A 235 -11.36 5.85 1.60
N ILE A 236 -10.17 6.41 1.82
CA ILE A 236 -9.18 5.90 2.77
C ILE A 236 -8.84 6.99 3.80
N GLU A 237 -9.01 6.69 5.09
CA GLU A 237 -8.54 7.51 6.21
C GLU A 237 -7.35 6.81 6.88
N GLN A 238 -6.16 7.40 6.81
CA GLN A 238 -4.93 6.84 7.36
C GLN A 238 -4.39 7.71 8.50
N PRO A 239 -4.94 7.63 9.72
CA PRO A 239 -4.37 8.30 10.88
C PRO A 239 -3.06 7.64 11.37
N ASN A 240 -2.72 6.44 10.89
CA ASN A 240 -1.50 5.75 11.31
C ASN A 240 -1.05 4.61 10.38
N GLY A 241 0.16 4.10 10.64
CA GLY A 241 0.76 2.97 9.95
C GLY A 241 1.27 3.32 8.55
N SER A 242 1.72 2.30 7.83
CA SER A 242 2.28 2.45 6.48
C SER A 242 1.39 1.72 5.48
N LEU A 243 0.98 2.42 4.42
CA LEU A 243 0.14 1.87 3.36
C LEU A 243 0.82 2.07 2.00
N ASP A 244 0.71 1.03 1.17
CA ASP A 244 1.06 1.08 -0.25
C ASP A 244 -0.22 0.83 -1.03
N VAL A 245 -0.81 1.88 -1.58
CA VAL A 245 -2.09 1.85 -2.30
C VAL A 245 -1.81 2.02 -3.79
N ARG A 246 -2.15 0.99 -4.57
CA ARG A 246 -1.94 1.00 -6.02
C ARG A 246 -3.13 0.47 -6.78
N GLU A 247 -3.30 0.94 -8.01
CA GLU A 247 -4.29 0.39 -8.94
C GLU A 247 -5.72 0.52 -8.41
N CYS A 248 -5.96 1.49 -7.51
CA CYS A 248 -7.24 1.67 -6.87
C CYS A 248 -8.04 2.80 -7.54
N THR A 249 -9.36 2.77 -7.40
CA THR A 249 -10.24 3.90 -7.73
C THR A 249 -10.84 4.46 -6.45
N LEU A 250 -10.55 5.73 -6.15
CA LEU A 250 -11.11 6.48 -5.02
C LEU A 250 -12.06 7.54 -5.59
N SER A 251 -13.37 7.30 -5.55
CA SER A 251 -14.33 8.15 -6.26
C SER A 251 -15.63 8.44 -5.52
N GLY A 252 -16.24 9.61 -5.71
CA GLY A 252 -17.53 9.96 -5.11
C GLY A 252 -17.52 10.05 -3.57
N ASN A 253 -16.35 9.98 -2.93
CA ASN A 253 -16.21 10.13 -1.48
C ASN A 253 -16.15 11.61 -1.12
N ARG A 254 -16.35 11.97 0.16
CA ARG A 254 -16.07 13.34 0.59
C ARG A 254 -14.62 13.73 0.33
N ILE A 255 -13.69 12.83 0.65
CA ILE A 255 -12.26 12.97 0.37
C ILE A 255 -11.78 11.64 -0.25
N GLY A 256 -10.94 11.64 -1.28
CA GLY A 256 -10.39 10.39 -1.82
C GLY A 256 -9.49 9.68 -0.80
N TYR A 257 -8.39 10.33 -0.43
CA TYR A 257 -7.42 9.86 0.56
C TYR A 257 -7.18 10.94 1.63
N TRP A 258 -7.30 10.59 2.90
CA TRP A 258 -7.11 11.52 4.01
C TRP A 258 -6.07 11.02 5.01
N VAL A 259 -5.04 11.83 5.22
CA VAL A 259 -4.11 11.71 6.35
C VAL A 259 -4.48 12.77 7.39
N PRO A 260 -5.19 12.41 8.47
CA PRO A 260 -5.49 13.36 9.55
C PRO A 260 -4.24 13.63 10.39
N GLY A 261 -4.13 14.85 10.91
CA GLY A 261 -3.00 15.25 11.73
C GLY A 261 -3.00 14.62 13.13
N GLY A 262 -1.81 14.37 13.67
CA GLY A 262 -1.57 14.15 15.10
C GLY A 262 -0.74 12.90 15.43
N LEU A 263 -0.68 11.93 14.52
CA LEU A 263 0.20 10.77 14.60
C LEU A 263 0.70 10.51 13.18
N ASP A 264 1.93 10.90 12.85
CA ASP A 264 2.40 10.79 11.46
C ASP A 264 2.44 9.33 10.98
N PRO A 265 1.81 9.02 9.84
CA PRO A 265 2.10 7.78 9.12
C PRO A 265 3.55 7.81 8.64
N TYR A 266 4.23 6.66 8.63
CA TYR A 266 5.66 6.61 8.26
C TYR A 266 5.81 6.62 6.73
N GLU A 267 5.15 5.69 6.04
CA GLU A 267 5.09 5.64 4.58
C GLU A 267 3.65 5.72 4.08
N THR A 268 3.39 6.64 3.17
CA THR A 268 2.07 6.84 2.57
C THR A 268 2.22 6.90 1.05
N ILE A 269 2.06 5.74 0.41
CA ILE A 269 2.21 5.59 -1.05
C ILE A 269 0.82 5.44 -1.68
N LEU A 270 0.53 6.28 -2.67
CA LEU A 270 -0.64 6.22 -3.52
C LEU A 270 -0.17 6.38 -4.97
N ARG A 271 -0.14 5.31 -5.76
CA ARG A 271 0.34 5.37 -7.15
C ARG A 271 -0.56 4.63 -8.10
N TYR A 272 -0.50 4.95 -9.40
CA TYR A 272 -1.24 4.24 -10.45
C TYR A 272 -2.71 4.06 -10.08
N SER A 273 -3.33 5.09 -9.50
CA SER A 273 -4.71 5.05 -9.02
C SER A 273 -5.55 6.15 -9.65
N ASN A 274 -6.85 5.95 -9.68
CA ASN A 274 -7.85 6.90 -10.17
C ASN A 274 -8.46 7.66 -9.00
N ILE A 275 -8.27 8.96 -8.96
CA ILE A 275 -8.74 9.85 -7.90
C ILE A 275 -9.66 10.87 -8.57
N GLU A 276 -10.96 10.63 -8.53
CA GLU A 276 -11.94 11.35 -9.37
C GLU A 276 -13.27 11.55 -8.64
N ASP A 277 -14.01 12.60 -8.99
CA ASP A 277 -15.36 12.89 -8.45
C ASP A 277 -15.56 12.96 -6.91
N ASN A 278 -14.50 12.96 -6.10
CA ASN A 278 -14.54 13.27 -4.68
C ASN A 278 -14.96 14.73 -4.41
N GLU A 279 -15.70 14.99 -3.33
CA GLU A 279 -16.41 16.26 -3.10
C GLU A 279 -15.50 17.42 -2.66
N GLU A 280 -14.56 17.16 -1.74
CA GLU A 280 -13.73 18.20 -1.12
C GLU A 280 -12.29 18.18 -1.63
N TYR A 281 -11.64 17.02 -1.56
CA TYR A 281 -10.25 16.79 -1.95
C TYR A 281 -10.07 15.41 -2.57
N GLY A 282 -9.20 15.29 -3.57
CA GLY A 282 -8.66 14.00 -3.98
C GLY A 282 -7.74 13.42 -2.91
N VAL A 283 -6.78 14.23 -2.44
CA VAL A 283 -5.90 13.89 -1.33
C VAL A 283 -5.82 15.08 -0.36
N LEU A 284 -6.04 14.81 0.93
CA LEU A 284 -5.89 15.79 2.00
C LEU A 284 -4.89 15.28 3.04
N HIS A 285 -3.87 16.07 3.33
CA HIS A 285 -3.00 15.90 4.47
C HIS A 285 -3.21 17.07 5.44
N THR A 286 -3.72 16.77 6.63
CA THR A 286 -3.95 17.77 7.67
C THR A 286 -2.73 17.83 8.60
N ARG A 287 -1.93 18.90 8.53
CA ARG A 287 -0.78 19.07 9.44
C ARG A 287 -1.23 19.21 10.90
N ALA A 288 -0.58 18.48 11.82
CA ALA A 288 -0.71 18.72 13.27
C ALA A 288 0.55 19.31 13.90
N ASP A 289 1.74 18.90 13.44
CA ASP A 289 3.05 19.20 14.06
C ASP A 289 4.09 19.67 13.01
N GLU A 290 5.31 20.06 13.42
CA GLU A 290 6.39 20.55 12.53
C GLU A 290 7.12 19.45 11.73
N VAL A 291 6.86 18.18 12.03
CA VAL A 291 7.36 17.03 11.27
C VAL A 291 6.14 16.40 10.65
N THR A 292 6.02 16.39 9.33
CA THR A 292 4.92 15.75 8.61
C THR A 292 5.51 14.93 7.48
N THR A 293 4.95 13.74 7.23
CA THR A 293 5.35 12.93 6.08
C THR A 293 4.63 13.39 4.82
N THR A 294 5.29 13.31 3.68
CA THR A 294 4.64 13.66 2.41
C THR A 294 3.89 12.45 1.88
N VAL A 295 2.65 12.63 1.44
CA VAL A 295 1.92 11.61 0.70
C VAL A 295 2.55 11.48 -0.69
N GLU A 296 3.09 10.31 -0.99
CA GLU A 296 3.69 10.01 -2.28
C GLU A 296 2.59 9.61 -3.27
N ALA A 297 2.02 10.61 -3.94
CA ALA A 297 0.84 10.53 -4.81
C ALA A 297 1.17 10.64 -6.31
N THR A 298 2.33 10.13 -6.75
CA THR A 298 2.76 10.23 -8.15
C THR A 298 2.04 9.22 -9.04
N CYS A 299 2.04 9.46 -10.36
CA CYS A 299 1.45 8.55 -11.34
C CYS A 299 -0.04 8.25 -11.15
N ASN A 300 -0.81 9.16 -10.54
CA ASN A 300 -2.26 9.02 -10.41
C ASN A 300 -3.01 9.83 -11.46
N TRP A 301 -4.20 9.35 -11.83
CA TRP A 301 -5.19 10.13 -12.56
C TRP A 301 -6.00 10.96 -11.57
N TRP A 302 -6.16 12.25 -11.84
CA TRP A 302 -6.82 13.19 -10.92
C TRP A 302 -8.20 13.64 -11.43
N GLY A 303 -8.87 12.85 -12.27
CA GLY A 303 -10.13 13.23 -12.90
C GLY A 303 -9.99 14.16 -14.11
N HIS A 304 -8.78 14.66 -14.40
CA HIS A 304 -8.52 15.49 -15.58
C HIS A 304 -7.03 15.46 -16.02
N GLU A 305 -6.77 15.57 -17.32
CA GLU A 305 -5.41 15.49 -17.94
C GLU A 305 -4.46 16.60 -17.46
N SER A 306 -5.03 17.74 -17.06
CA SER A 306 -4.30 18.89 -16.51
C SER A 306 -3.74 18.67 -15.10
N GLY A 307 -4.06 17.53 -14.47
CA GLY A 307 -3.59 17.19 -13.13
C GLY A 307 -4.37 17.85 -12.00
N PRO A 308 -3.93 17.61 -10.75
CA PRO A 308 -4.60 18.06 -9.55
C PRO A 308 -4.48 19.58 -9.37
N VAL A 309 -5.38 20.15 -8.57
CA VAL A 309 -5.37 21.57 -8.23
C VAL A 309 -4.89 21.73 -6.78
N HIS A 310 -3.74 22.38 -6.60
CA HIS A 310 -3.29 22.77 -5.26
C HIS A 310 -4.08 23.97 -4.74
N GLU A 311 -4.43 23.99 -3.46
CA GLU A 311 -5.34 25.00 -2.88
C GLU A 311 -4.88 26.46 -3.03
N ASN A 312 -3.57 26.68 -3.19
CA ASN A 312 -2.97 28.00 -3.37
C ASN A 312 -2.67 28.36 -4.84
N GLU A 313 -2.83 27.42 -5.78
CA GLU A 313 -2.57 27.62 -7.21
C GLU A 313 -3.87 27.96 -7.95
N LEU A 314 -4.20 29.25 -8.00
CA LEU A 314 -5.39 29.80 -8.67
C LEU A 314 -5.24 29.90 -10.20
N THR A 315 -4.38 29.09 -10.82
CA THR A 315 -4.24 29.12 -12.29
C THR A 315 -5.39 28.33 -12.92
N ALA A 316 -6.23 29.04 -13.68
CA ALA A 316 -7.50 28.55 -14.21
C ALA A 316 -7.40 27.39 -15.24
N SER A 317 -6.23 26.78 -15.41
CA SER A 317 -5.98 25.69 -16.36
C SER A 317 -6.11 24.29 -15.76
N GLN A 318 -5.87 24.13 -14.45
CA GLN A 318 -5.99 22.82 -13.81
C GLN A 318 -7.44 22.56 -13.39
N GLN A 319 -7.99 21.42 -13.82
CA GLN A 319 -9.38 21.00 -13.61
C GLN A 319 -9.50 19.68 -12.84
N GLY A 320 -8.38 19.07 -12.44
CA GLY A 320 -8.40 17.83 -11.67
C GLY A 320 -8.78 18.03 -10.21
N GLN A 321 -8.72 16.93 -9.47
CA GLN A 321 -9.06 16.85 -8.07
C GLN A 321 -8.13 17.71 -7.19
N ARG A 322 -8.70 18.24 -6.10
CA ARG A 322 -7.95 19.13 -5.20
C ARG A 322 -6.94 18.36 -4.35
N VAL A 323 -5.79 18.97 -4.09
CA VAL A 323 -4.76 18.47 -3.17
C VAL A 323 -4.36 19.56 -2.17
N SER A 324 -3.99 19.16 -0.95
CA SER A 324 -3.40 20.04 0.06
C SER A 324 -1.88 20.12 -0.08
N ASP A 325 -1.25 20.89 0.82
CA ASP A 325 0.18 20.79 1.12
C ASP A 325 0.56 19.33 1.46
N ASP A 326 1.86 19.00 1.36
CA ASP A 326 2.46 17.69 1.68
C ASP A 326 1.92 16.52 0.85
N VAL A 327 1.55 16.79 -0.41
CA VAL A 327 1.19 15.77 -1.41
C VAL A 327 2.14 15.88 -2.61
N ALA A 328 2.97 14.87 -2.82
CA ALA A 328 3.86 14.78 -3.98
C ALA A 328 3.14 14.10 -5.14
N PHE A 329 2.60 14.89 -6.07
CA PHE A 329 1.77 14.39 -7.19
C PHE A 329 2.44 14.47 -8.57
N LEU A 330 3.71 14.87 -8.66
CA LEU A 330 4.47 14.99 -9.90
C LEU A 330 5.39 13.77 -10.13
N PRO A 331 5.40 13.17 -11.34
CA PRO A 331 4.44 13.42 -12.42
C PRO A 331 3.05 12.85 -12.09
N TRP A 332 2.00 13.39 -12.71
CA TRP A 332 0.67 12.77 -12.70
C TRP A 332 0.39 12.03 -14.01
N SER A 333 -0.60 11.14 -14.01
CA SER A 333 -1.08 10.49 -15.23
C SER A 333 -2.00 11.41 -16.01
N VAL A 334 -1.71 11.66 -17.29
CA VAL A 334 -2.56 12.49 -18.18
C VAL A 334 -3.75 11.73 -18.75
N GLU A 335 -3.90 10.46 -18.40
CA GLU A 335 -5.03 9.61 -18.73
C GLU A 335 -5.43 8.74 -17.54
N ARG A 336 -6.68 8.25 -17.57
CA ARG A 336 -7.20 7.37 -16.54
C ARG A 336 -6.37 6.08 -16.48
N ILE A 337 -6.08 5.59 -15.28
CA ILE A 337 -5.33 4.36 -15.08
C ILE A 337 -6.24 3.16 -15.41
N GLU A 338 -5.74 2.28 -16.26
CA GLU A 338 -6.39 1.03 -16.68
C GLU A 338 -5.35 -0.10 -16.61
N ASP A 339 -5.71 -1.23 -16.00
CA ASP A 339 -4.82 -2.40 -15.83
C ASP A 339 -3.44 -2.08 -15.22
N GLY A 340 -3.40 -1.08 -14.31
CA GLY A 340 -2.19 -0.60 -13.65
C GLY A 340 -1.26 0.25 -14.51
N GLU A 341 -1.68 0.61 -15.72
CA GLU A 341 -0.89 1.43 -16.65
C GLU A 341 -1.50 2.83 -16.84
N GLY A 342 -0.64 3.83 -17.01
CA GLY A 342 -1.03 5.19 -17.35
C GLY A 342 0.16 6.05 -17.77
N ARG A 343 -0.08 7.10 -18.56
CA ARG A 343 0.98 7.99 -19.05
C ARG A 343 1.37 9.05 -18.03
N CYS A 344 2.39 8.75 -17.22
CA CYS A 344 2.90 9.62 -16.15
C CYS A 344 3.83 10.75 -16.63
N GLU A 345 3.32 11.64 -17.48
CA GLU A 345 4.09 12.79 -17.99
C GLU A 345 3.57 14.15 -17.51
N GLY A 346 2.47 14.15 -16.75
CA GLY A 346 1.78 15.36 -16.33
C GLY A 346 2.62 16.21 -15.39
N GLY A 347 2.74 17.50 -15.69
CA GLY A 347 3.46 18.50 -14.88
C GLY A 347 4.97 18.45 -15.04
N LEU A 348 5.48 17.50 -15.83
CA LEU A 348 6.78 17.62 -16.45
C LEU A 348 6.58 18.60 -17.61
N GLY A 349 7.20 19.78 -17.55
CA GLY A 349 6.88 20.92 -18.43
C GLY A 349 6.70 20.55 -19.90
N GLU A 350 5.73 21.19 -20.57
CA GLU A 350 5.58 21.07 -22.01
C GLU A 350 6.85 21.58 -22.71
N GLU A 351 7.64 20.65 -23.25
CA GLU A 351 7.92 20.57 -24.69
C GLU A 351 8.78 19.31 -24.96
N PRO A 352 8.16 18.16 -25.27
CA PRO A 352 8.86 16.94 -25.70
C PRO A 352 9.77 17.17 -26.92
N ASP A 353 9.48 18.20 -27.72
CA ASP A 353 10.19 18.56 -28.94
C ASP A 353 11.20 19.72 -28.78
N ALA A 354 11.24 20.41 -27.63
CA ALA A 354 12.32 21.36 -27.36
C ALA A 354 13.61 20.57 -27.14
N PRO A 355 14.73 20.94 -27.78
CA PRO A 355 16.00 20.34 -27.44
C PRO A 355 16.31 20.63 -25.96
N PRO A 356 16.83 19.65 -25.20
CA PRO A 356 17.36 19.90 -23.87
C PRO A 356 18.34 21.08 -23.92
N LYS A 357 18.41 21.86 -22.83
CA LYS A 357 19.28 23.04 -22.77
C LYS A 357 20.58 22.69 -22.06
N ALA A 358 21.65 23.37 -22.46
CA ALA A 358 22.87 23.40 -21.68
C ALA A 358 22.60 24.08 -20.33
N GLY A 359 23.34 23.66 -19.31
CA GLY A 359 23.18 24.13 -17.94
C GLY A 359 24.51 24.24 -17.20
N THR A 360 24.44 24.84 -16.02
CA THR A 360 25.52 24.84 -15.04
C THR A 360 25.08 24.02 -13.84
N GLY A 361 25.99 23.23 -13.29
CA GLY A 361 25.77 22.53 -12.03
C GLY A 361 27.06 22.35 -11.25
N TYR A 362 26.96 21.60 -10.17
CA TYR A 362 28.09 21.22 -9.35
C TYR A 362 28.12 19.70 -9.23
N ILE A 363 29.32 19.13 -9.32
CA ILE A 363 29.55 17.71 -9.09
C ILE A 363 30.73 17.53 -8.15
N ALA A 364 30.80 16.38 -7.48
CA ALA A 364 31.96 16.06 -6.64
C ALA A 364 33.25 16.06 -7.50
N LYS A 365 34.33 16.67 -7.00
CA LYS A 365 35.63 16.74 -7.69
C LYS A 365 36.14 15.37 -8.14
N LYS A 366 35.90 14.35 -7.31
CA LYS A 366 36.29 12.96 -7.62
C LYS A 366 35.50 12.41 -8.82
N SER A 367 34.23 12.74 -8.94
CA SER A 367 33.36 12.34 -10.06
C SER A 367 33.73 13.08 -11.34
N TYR A 368 33.94 14.41 -11.28
CA TYR A 368 34.44 15.21 -12.40
C TYR A 368 35.70 14.60 -13.02
N ARG A 369 36.70 14.27 -12.19
CA ARG A 369 37.96 13.69 -12.68
C ARG A 369 37.82 12.32 -13.31
N ARG A 370 36.79 11.55 -12.93
CA ARG A 370 36.48 10.24 -13.53
C ARG A 370 35.80 10.42 -14.88
N ILE A 371 34.79 11.29 -14.96
CA ILE A 371 34.06 11.61 -16.19
C ILE A 371 35.02 12.18 -17.25
N MET A 372 35.95 13.05 -16.85
CA MET A 372 36.90 13.69 -17.77
C MET A 372 38.21 12.90 -17.99
N GLY A 373 38.37 11.71 -17.38
CA GLY A 373 39.61 10.91 -17.53
C GLY A 373 40.89 11.54 -16.95
N LEU A 374 40.80 12.40 -15.93
CA LEU A 374 41.89 13.28 -15.44
C LEU A 374 42.64 12.76 -14.18
N GLY A 375 42.95 11.46 -14.07
CA GLY A 375 43.64 10.91 -12.90
C GLY A 375 44.27 9.51 -13.06
N PRO A 376 45.09 9.06 -12.09
CA PRO A 376 45.82 7.79 -12.12
C PRO A 376 44.94 6.60 -11.66
N TYR A 377 43.70 6.52 -12.14
CA TYR A 377 42.74 5.49 -11.72
C TYR A 377 42.75 4.36 -12.75
N ASP A 378 43.54 3.31 -12.49
CA ASP A 378 43.77 2.23 -13.46
C ASP A 378 42.59 1.23 -13.59
N ASP A 379 41.51 1.36 -12.79
CA ASP A 379 40.56 0.26 -12.57
C ASP A 379 39.05 0.59 -12.74
N VAL A 380 38.67 1.77 -13.22
CA VAL A 380 37.24 2.11 -13.38
C VAL A 380 37.00 3.02 -14.61
N ASP A 381 36.92 2.39 -15.78
CA ASP A 381 36.54 3.01 -17.06
C ASP A 381 35.02 2.89 -17.22
N CYS A 382 34.25 3.72 -16.52
CA CYS A 382 32.78 3.69 -16.56
C CYS A 382 32.16 4.80 -17.41
N TRP A 383 32.80 5.98 -17.45
CA TRP A 383 32.19 7.22 -17.89
C TRP A 383 32.88 7.66 -19.18
N ASP A 384 32.24 7.45 -20.32
CA ASP A 384 32.73 7.86 -21.65
C ASP A 384 32.46 9.35 -21.91
N GLU A 385 32.89 10.23 -20.99
CA GLU A 385 32.60 11.69 -20.99
C GLU A 385 31.09 12.08 -20.96
N ALA A 386 30.21 11.09 -20.87
CA ALA A 386 28.76 11.23 -20.85
C ALA A 386 28.18 11.14 -19.43
N LEU A 387 26.97 11.66 -19.22
CA LEU A 387 26.18 11.45 -18.01
C LEU A 387 24.68 11.45 -18.31
N TYR A 388 23.95 10.55 -17.66
CA TYR A 388 22.51 10.43 -17.75
C TYR A 388 21.89 10.88 -16.44
N ALA A 389 20.99 11.87 -16.48
CA ALA A 389 20.26 12.29 -15.29
C ALA A 389 19.10 11.33 -15.00
N THR A 390 18.91 10.94 -13.75
CA THR A 390 17.83 10.06 -13.30
C THR A 390 16.62 10.89 -12.90
N ALA A 391 15.41 10.41 -13.19
CA ALA A 391 14.21 11.03 -12.66
C ALA A 391 14.24 10.99 -11.12
N PRO A 392 13.93 12.09 -10.41
CA PRO A 392 13.93 12.10 -8.95
C PRO A 392 13.04 11.00 -8.33
N SER A 393 11.99 10.57 -9.05
CA SER A 393 11.06 9.51 -8.67
C SER A 393 11.61 8.08 -8.79
N GLU A 394 12.76 7.88 -9.46
CA GLU A 394 13.38 6.56 -9.68
C GLU A 394 14.47 6.23 -8.63
N VAL A 395 14.75 7.14 -7.70
CA VAL A 395 15.73 6.92 -6.63
C VAL A 395 15.01 6.25 -5.45
N GLU A 396 15.30 4.97 -5.19
CA GLU A 396 14.78 4.28 -4.00
C GLU A 396 15.20 5.01 -2.72
N ASN A 397 14.23 5.27 -1.83
CA ASN A 397 14.36 6.11 -0.65
C ASN A 397 15.17 5.42 0.47
N ALA A 398 16.49 5.29 0.32
CA ALA A 398 17.37 4.72 1.35
C ALA A 398 17.90 5.77 2.34
N GLY A 399 17.02 6.60 2.89
CA GLY A 399 17.38 7.66 3.85
C GLY A 399 17.72 9.02 3.25
N PHE A 400 17.32 9.25 2.00
CA PHE A 400 17.29 10.58 1.38
C PHE A 400 15.93 11.22 1.64
N ALA A 401 15.87 12.41 2.24
CA ALA A 401 14.66 13.23 2.18
C ALA A 401 14.72 14.04 0.86
N GLY A 402 14.40 13.38 -0.26
CA GLY A 402 14.50 13.98 -1.59
C GLY A 402 15.92 13.99 -2.20
N PRO A 403 16.09 14.55 -3.42
CA PRO A 403 17.38 14.66 -4.09
C PRO A 403 18.35 15.44 -3.18
N GLY A 404 19.33 14.77 -2.57
CA GLY A 404 20.16 15.33 -1.51
C GLY A 404 20.63 16.75 -1.83
N GLU A 405 20.47 17.68 -0.90
CA GLU A 405 20.68 19.10 -1.14
C GLU A 405 22.07 19.55 -0.63
N ILE A 406 22.74 20.46 -1.36
CA ILE A 406 23.94 21.16 -0.86
C ILE A 406 23.64 22.62 -0.64
N THR A 407 24.24 23.22 0.39
CA THR A 407 24.19 24.67 0.60
C THR A 407 25.53 25.30 0.22
N LEU A 408 25.50 26.17 -0.80
CA LEU A 408 26.66 26.98 -1.18
C LEU A 408 26.73 28.26 -0.34
N PRO A 409 27.93 28.68 0.09
CA PRO A 409 28.10 29.98 0.75
C PRO A 409 27.69 31.12 -0.19
N SER A 410 27.23 32.24 0.39
CA SER A 410 26.87 33.44 -0.39
C SER A 410 28.09 33.99 -1.15
N GLU A 411 27.88 34.44 -2.39
CA GLU A 411 28.93 35.07 -3.19
C GLU A 411 29.34 36.47 -2.66
N ASP A 412 28.55 37.05 -1.76
CA ASP A 412 28.79 38.35 -1.13
C ASP A 412 29.42 38.18 0.27
N GLU A 413 30.75 38.28 0.35
CA GLU A 413 31.52 38.16 1.61
C GLU A 413 31.17 39.23 2.68
N ASP A 414 30.44 40.29 2.31
CA ASP A 414 30.06 41.41 3.18
C ASP A 414 28.65 41.28 3.81
N ASP A 415 27.88 40.24 3.48
CA ASP A 415 26.50 40.08 3.95
C ASP A 415 26.34 38.83 4.84
N GLU A 416 26.71 38.95 6.13
CA GLU A 416 26.54 37.90 7.17
C GLU A 416 25.07 37.46 7.39
N VAL A 417 24.10 38.03 6.65
CA VAL A 417 22.65 37.76 6.75
C VAL A 417 22.11 37.05 5.51
N ALA A 418 22.87 36.94 4.41
CA ALA A 418 22.46 36.16 3.25
C ALA A 418 22.69 34.67 3.53
N GLY A 419 21.62 33.93 3.85
CA GLY A 419 21.67 32.47 3.95
C GLY A 419 22.20 31.85 2.65
N GLY A 420 22.94 30.76 2.76
CA GLY A 420 23.54 30.07 1.60
C GLY A 420 22.49 29.60 0.59
N ARG A 421 22.91 29.42 -0.67
CA ARG A 421 22.03 28.94 -1.74
C ARG A 421 21.93 27.42 -1.69
N SER A 422 20.73 26.91 -1.52
CA SER A 422 20.46 25.47 -1.46
C SER A 422 20.19 24.91 -2.87
N LEU A 423 20.83 23.80 -3.22
CA LEU A 423 20.78 23.18 -4.55
C LEU A 423 20.43 21.69 -4.46
N PRO A 424 19.30 21.24 -5.04
CA PRO A 424 18.92 19.81 -5.04
C PRO A 424 19.87 18.97 -5.91
N GLY A 425 20.08 17.72 -5.50
CA GLY A 425 21.00 16.78 -6.17
C GLY A 425 20.29 15.73 -7.03
N HIS A 426 20.51 15.74 -8.33
CA HIS A 426 20.02 14.70 -9.25
C HIS A 426 20.99 13.53 -9.35
N VAL A 427 20.52 12.29 -9.24
CA VAL A 427 21.37 11.10 -9.45
C VAL A 427 21.76 11.02 -10.91
N ILE A 428 23.06 10.92 -11.17
CA ILE A 428 23.62 10.75 -12.51
C ILE A 428 24.24 9.36 -12.68
N ARG A 429 24.05 8.77 -13.86
CA ARG A 429 24.47 7.42 -14.24
C ARG A 429 25.35 7.46 -15.49
N ALA A 430 26.23 6.48 -15.66
CA ALA A 430 27.09 6.37 -16.84
C ALA A 430 26.39 5.74 -18.05
N GLU A 431 25.37 4.91 -17.83
CA GLU A 431 24.58 4.24 -18.85
C GLU A 431 23.07 4.52 -18.61
N PRO A 432 22.26 4.62 -19.68
CA PRO A 432 20.83 4.96 -19.56
C PRO A 432 20.00 3.86 -18.87
N ASP A 433 20.42 2.60 -18.96
CA ASP A 433 19.74 1.44 -18.36
C ASP A 433 20.37 0.98 -17.03
N ALA A 434 21.34 1.75 -16.49
CA ALA A 434 21.92 1.44 -15.20
C ALA A 434 20.84 1.55 -14.10
N VAL A 435 20.55 0.45 -13.42
CA VAL A 435 19.62 0.44 -12.27
C VAL A 435 20.26 1.27 -11.14
N PRO A 436 19.61 2.35 -10.66
CA PRO A 436 20.14 3.13 -9.55
C PRO A 436 20.31 2.22 -8.33
N VAL A 437 21.53 2.08 -7.80
CA VAL A 437 21.67 1.41 -6.49
C VAL A 437 21.26 2.35 -5.36
N THR A 438 20.70 1.74 -4.31
CA THR A 438 20.09 2.38 -3.13
C THR A 438 20.92 3.46 -2.44
N LEU A 439 22.22 3.58 -2.72
CA LEU A 439 23.04 4.71 -2.27
C LEU A 439 24.00 5.06 -3.40
N PRO A 440 23.93 6.26 -4.05
CA PRO A 440 24.99 6.69 -4.96
C PRO A 440 26.29 6.67 -4.16
N THR A 441 27.28 5.92 -4.62
CA THR A 441 28.47 5.70 -3.80
C THR A 441 29.51 6.79 -4.00
N TRP A 442 29.70 7.56 -2.94
CA TRP A 442 30.67 8.65 -2.86
C TRP A 442 32.09 8.16 -2.62
N GLY A 443 32.48 7.11 -3.35
CA GLY A 443 33.88 6.69 -3.45
C GLY A 443 34.29 5.32 -2.91
N GLY A 444 33.38 4.34 -2.82
CA GLY A 444 33.67 2.95 -2.41
C GLY A 444 33.41 1.90 -3.50
N ASP A 445 33.80 0.64 -3.25
CA ASP A 445 33.91 -0.46 -4.24
C ASP A 445 32.58 -1.05 -4.79
N ARG A 446 31.41 -0.52 -4.44
CA ARG A 446 30.07 -0.86 -4.98
C ARG A 446 29.41 0.44 -5.42
N GLY A 447 28.80 0.55 -6.61
CA GLY A 447 28.22 1.81 -7.17
C GLY A 447 29.20 2.69 -7.96
N ARG A 448 30.12 2.08 -8.72
CA ARG A 448 31.33 2.71 -9.26
C ARG A 448 31.10 3.77 -10.36
N CYS A 449 29.90 3.79 -10.96
CA CYS A 449 29.54 4.59 -12.13
C CYS A 449 28.32 5.50 -11.89
N GLU A 450 28.10 5.94 -10.65
CA GLU A 450 26.98 6.83 -10.25
C GLU A 450 27.49 8.02 -9.45
N SER A 451 26.81 9.16 -9.54
CA SER A 451 27.10 10.36 -8.73
C SER A 451 25.87 11.27 -8.61
N LEU A 452 26.03 12.51 -8.12
CA LEU A 452 25.00 13.55 -8.15
C LEU A 452 25.51 14.74 -8.92
N LEU A 453 24.55 15.35 -9.61
CA LEU A 453 24.64 16.65 -10.23
C LEU A 453 23.70 17.61 -9.48
N PHE A 454 24.28 18.62 -8.83
CA PHE A 454 23.52 19.64 -8.11
C PHE A 454 23.27 20.82 -9.07
N VAL A 455 22.02 21.18 -9.30
CA VAL A 455 21.62 22.25 -10.21
C VAL A 455 20.62 23.18 -9.55
N ASP A 456 20.51 24.39 -10.09
CA ASP A 456 19.46 25.32 -9.65
C ASP A 456 18.08 24.72 -9.94
N PRO A 457 17.12 24.74 -9.00
CA PRO A 457 15.78 24.20 -9.22
C PRO A 457 15.03 24.88 -10.38
N GLU A 458 15.41 26.11 -10.77
CA GLU A 458 14.84 26.78 -11.93
C GLU A 458 15.46 26.31 -13.27
N GLN A 459 16.53 25.50 -13.23
CA GLN A 459 17.20 24.99 -14.43
C GLN A 459 16.52 23.71 -14.95
N GLU A 460 16.17 23.71 -16.24
CA GLU A 460 15.55 22.56 -16.91
C GLU A 460 16.57 21.43 -17.12
N LEU A 461 16.48 20.36 -16.32
CA LEU A 461 17.23 19.12 -16.48
C LEU A 461 16.28 17.97 -16.84
N ARG A 462 16.56 17.23 -17.92
CA ARG A 462 15.71 16.13 -18.39
C ARG A 462 16.29 14.79 -17.98
N ALA A 463 15.43 13.93 -17.44
CA ALA A 463 15.80 12.55 -17.13
C ALA A 463 16.09 11.77 -18.42
N ASP A 464 16.99 10.79 -18.32
CA ASP A 464 17.37 9.83 -19.36
C ASP A 464 17.84 10.45 -20.69
N VAL A 465 18.27 11.71 -20.63
CA VAL A 465 18.99 12.40 -21.70
C VAL A 465 20.49 12.31 -21.40
N GLU A 466 21.27 12.02 -22.44
CA GLU A 466 22.72 12.04 -22.37
C GLU A 466 23.25 13.47 -22.43
N TYR A 467 23.96 13.88 -21.38
CA TYR A 467 24.68 15.13 -21.30
C TYR A 467 26.18 14.88 -21.32
N ARG A 468 26.96 15.87 -21.78
CA ARG A 468 28.42 15.89 -21.66
C ARG A 468 28.87 17.07 -20.83
N ILE A 469 29.95 16.89 -20.09
CA ILE A 469 30.63 18.02 -19.42
C ILE A 469 31.51 18.72 -20.44
N VAL A 470 31.32 20.03 -20.61
CA VAL A 470 32.12 20.86 -21.54
C VAL A 470 33.18 21.70 -20.84
N THR A 471 33.16 21.72 -19.51
CA THR A 471 34.22 22.34 -18.72
C THR A 471 35.51 21.53 -18.86
N GLU A 472 36.48 22.01 -19.65
CA GLU A 472 37.78 21.34 -19.86
C GLU A 472 38.75 21.53 -18.68
N ASP A 473 38.73 22.71 -18.04
CA ASP A 473 39.55 23.03 -16.87
C ASP A 473 38.75 23.95 -15.92
N PRO A 474 38.27 23.45 -14.78
CA PRO A 474 37.39 24.19 -13.88
C PRO A 474 38.16 25.17 -12.99
N GLY A 475 39.24 25.80 -13.51
CA GLY A 475 40.17 26.64 -12.75
C GLY A 475 39.50 27.55 -11.70
N SER A 476 40.01 27.48 -10.46
CA SER A 476 39.51 28.13 -9.23
C SER A 476 38.10 27.79 -8.74
N GLY A 477 37.28 27.03 -9.47
CA GLY A 477 35.92 26.65 -9.07
C GLY A 477 35.82 25.52 -8.04
N TYR A 478 36.81 25.41 -7.16
CA TYR A 478 36.78 24.49 -6.02
C TYR A 478 36.17 25.20 -4.84
N GLU A 479 35.02 24.73 -4.39
CA GLU A 479 34.36 25.23 -3.20
C GLU A 479 34.35 24.12 -2.14
N GLU A 480 34.89 24.44 -0.96
CA GLU A 480 34.60 23.65 0.24
C GLU A 480 33.14 23.92 0.59
N VAL A 481 32.34 22.86 0.67
CA VAL A 481 30.91 22.96 0.97
C VAL A 481 30.62 22.29 2.29
N ASP A 482 29.76 22.92 3.09
CA ASP A 482 29.22 22.30 4.29
C ASP A 482 28.05 21.40 3.88
N THR A 483 28.24 20.10 4.03
CA THR A 483 27.19 19.12 3.76
C THR A 483 26.24 18.93 4.96
N GLY A 484 26.30 19.77 5.99
CA GLY A 484 25.37 19.77 7.11
C GLY A 484 25.45 18.52 8.00
N GLY A 485 26.59 17.81 7.98
CA GLY A 485 26.76 16.53 8.68
C GLY A 485 26.27 15.30 7.89
N PHE A 486 25.89 15.47 6.62
CA PHE A 486 25.64 14.37 5.69
C PHE A 486 26.98 13.73 5.29
N ALA A 487 27.29 12.59 5.92
CA ALA A 487 28.34 11.61 5.62
C ALA A 487 29.79 12.09 5.33
N GLY A 488 30.20 13.32 5.64
CA GLY A 488 31.62 13.75 5.77
C GLY A 488 32.61 13.28 4.69
N THR A 489 32.17 13.14 3.42
CA THR A 489 32.93 12.50 2.33
C THR A 489 32.98 13.31 1.02
N ILE A 490 32.22 14.41 0.92
CA ILE A 490 32.37 15.41 -0.15
C ILE A 490 33.03 16.63 0.47
N ASP A 491 34.36 16.70 0.35
CA ASP A 491 35.14 17.83 0.86
C ASP A 491 35.28 18.94 -0.21
N GLU A 492 35.08 18.61 -1.50
CA GLU A 492 35.29 19.52 -2.62
C GLU A 492 34.32 19.20 -3.78
N ILE A 493 33.57 20.22 -4.22
CA ILE A 493 32.80 20.20 -5.46
C ILE A 493 33.48 21.04 -6.54
N VAL A 494 33.03 20.84 -7.77
CA VAL A 494 33.50 21.56 -8.95
C VAL A 494 32.28 22.07 -9.70
N ARG A 495 32.28 23.38 -10.00
CA ARG A 495 31.32 23.98 -10.93
C ARG A 495 31.60 23.47 -12.34
N VAL A 496 30.59 22.89 -12.97
CA VAL A 496 30.65 22.36 -14.33
C VAL A 496 29.55 22.97 -15.18
N ASP A 497 29.88 23.22 -16.45
CA ASP A 497 28.94 23.49 -17.50
C ASP A 497 28.76 22.17 -18.29
N PHE A 498 27.52 21.84 -18.59
CA PHE A 498 27.14 20.62 -19.30
C PHE A 498 26.13 20.94 -20.40
N GLU A 499 26.15 20.16 -21.47
CA GLU A 499 25.23 20.30 -22.60
C GLU A 499 24.71 18.94 -23.02
N PRO A 500 23.48 18.84 -23.53
CA PRO A 500 23.00 17.58 -24.08
C PRO A 500 23.81 17.20 -25.31
N THR A 501 24.04 15.91 -25.46
CA THR A 501 24.65 15.35 -26.66
C THR A 501 23.57 15.22 -27.74
N ASP A 502 23.89 15.57 -28.99
CA ASP A 502 22.99 15.29 -30.12
C ASP A 502 23.12 13.81 -30.47
N PRO A 503 22.04 13.00 -30.39
CA PRO A 503 22.10 11.58 -30.73
C PRO A 503 22.52 11.32 -32.21
N ASN A 504 22.58 12.36 -33.05
CA ASN A 504 23.00 12.27 -34.46
C ASN A 504 24.43 12.76 -34.75
N GLU A 505 25.18 13.28 -33.77
CA GLU A 505 26.55 13.81 -34.04
C GLU A 505 27.61 12.72 -34.28
N GLY A 506 27.29 11.44 -34.01
CA GLY A 506 28.24 10.32 -34.08
C GLY A 506 28.35 9.56 -35.41
N ASP A 507 27.48 9.80 -36.40
CA ASP A 507 27.39 8.95 -37.61
C ASP A 507 28.07 9.56 -38.86
N GLU A 508 28.82 10.65 -38.71
CA GLU A 508 29.68 11.20 -39.78
C GLU A 508 31.15 11.29 -39.34
N THR A 509 31.87 10.16 -39.28
CA THR A 509 33.32 10.11 -39.67
C THR A 509 33.81 8.74 -40.08
#